data_AF-A0A6L4ADY8-F1
#
_entry.id   AF-A0A6L4ADY8-F1
#
_cell.length_a   1.000
_cell.length_b   1.000
_cell.length_c   1.000
_cell.angle_alpha   90.00
_cell.angle_beta   90.00
_cell.angle_gamma   90.00
#
_symmetry.space_group_name_H-M   'P 1'
#
loop_
_entity.id
_entity.type
_entity.pdbx_description
1 polymer ?
#
loop_
_entity_poly.entity_id
_entity_poly.type
_entity_poly.pdbx_seq_one_letter_code
_entity_poly.pdbx_strand_id
1 'polypeptide(L)'
;MDWITVANELGPYLQQGDLDHCIQRVTSILKGLPNSPYHVVLDMDFTNDPRSVAAYFDNFVASEWSYFDLAALYTETNGFSINPDRWYFDIFGYESYGGHEDYDWLAGWDVSASDSVTLTGMEKLQQVYQYHRDTEYFRILSYGGDPEVQQVRIAVDFCDLLIVLRFQNLIRRSVPFMEHVRVPILATSHEYDLIYETRPVEKNT
;
A
#
# COMPACT_ATOMS: atom_id res chain seq x y z
N MET A 1 -13.33 7.42 16.74
CA MET A 1 -12.17 6.54 16.58
C MET A 1 -11.38 7.13 15.44
N ASP A 2 -10.20 7.68 15.72
CA ASP A 2 -9.32 8.20 14.68
C ASP A 2 -8.58 7.05 13.97
N TRP A 3 -8.10 7.33 12.76
CA TRP A 3 -7.45 6.33 11.92
C TRP A 3 -6.08 5.91 12.45
N ILE A 4 -5.35 6.82 13.12
CA ILE A 4 -4.02 6.55 13.70
C ILE A 4 -4.13 5.46 14.76
N THR A 5 -5.13 5.55 15.63
CA THR A 5 -5.43 4.54 16.65
C THR A 5 -5.70 3.18 16.02
N VAL A 6 -6.45 3.15 14.90
CA VAL A 6 -6.73 1.90 14.18
C VAL A 6 -5.49 1.37 13.49
N ALA A 7 -4.69 2.21 12.83
CA ALA A 7 -3.44 1.79 12.21
C ALA A 7 -2.49 1.15 13.25
N ASN A 8 -2.37 1.76 14.43
CA ASN A 8 -1.60 1.22 15.56
C ASN A 8 -2.19 -0.10 16.09
N GLU A 9 -3.52 -0.23 16.16
CA GLU A 9 -4.22 -1.48 16.51
C GLU A 9 -3.89 -2.61 15.50
N LEU A 10 -3.80 -2.27 14.21
CA LEU A 10 -3.58 -3.23 13.12
C LEU A 10 -2.12 -3.67 12.96
N GLY A 11 -1.16 -2.82 13.33
CA GLY A 11 0.28 -3.08 13.17
C GLY A 11 0.73 -4.48 13.63
N PRO A 12 0.39 -4.93 14.85
CA PRO A 12 0.77 -6.26 15.33
C PRO A 12 0.18 -7.42 14.50
N TYR A 13 -1.03 -7.28 13.96
CA TYR A 13 -1.65 -8.30 13.10
C TYR A 13 -0.96 -8.35 11.73
N LEU A 14 -0.62 -7.18 11.18
CA LEU A 14 0.13 -7.03 9.94
C LEU A 14 1.52 -7.66 10.03
N GLN A 15 2.25 -7.44 11.12
CA GLN A 15 3.55 -8.06 11.39
C GLN A 15 3.46 -9.59 11.49
N GLN A 16 2.32 -10.12 11.94
CA GLN A 16 2.06 -11.56 12.00
C GLN A 16 1.57 -12.14 10.66
N GLY A 17 1.39 -11.30 9.65
CA GLY A 17 0.91 -11.70 8.33
C GLY A 17 -0.62 -11.81 8.21
N ASP A 18 -1.38 -11.43 9.23
CA ASP A 18 -2.86 -11.50 9.25
C ASP A 18 -3.49 -10.29 8.54
N LEU A 19 -3.15 -10.17 7.24
CA LEU A 19 -3.62 -9.09 6.38
C LEU A 19 -5.14 -9.14 6.16
N ASP A 20 -5.73 -10.35 6.16
CA ASP A 20 -7.17 -10.52 5.98
C ASP A 20 -7.95 -9.95 7.16
N HIS A 21 -7.47 -10.12 8.40
CA HIS A 21 -8.04 -9.46 9.57
C HIS A 21 -8.00 -7.94 9.43
N CYS A 22 -6.85 -7.38 9.04
CA CYS A 22 -6.70 -5.94 8.86
C CYS A 22 -7.68 -5.37 7.82
N ILE A 23 -7.77 -6.02 6.66
CA ILE A 23 -8.73 -5.66 5.60
C ILE A 23 -10.17 -5.73 6.13
N GLN A 24 -10.53 -6.81 6.82
CA GLN A 24 -11.87 -6.99 7.37
C GLN A 24 -12.20 -5.92 8.41
N ARG A 25 -11.25 -5.58 9.28
CA ARG A 25 -11.41 -4.57 10.34
C ARG A 25 -11.69 -3.20 9.74
N VAL A 26 -10.86 -2.73 8.81
CA VAL A 26 -11.05 -1.43 8.13
C VAL A 26 -12.34 -1.42 7.31
N THR A 27 -12.62 -2.51 6.57
CA THR A 27 -13.87 -2.66 5.81
C THR A 27 -15.10 -2.54 6.71
N SER A 28 -15.07 -3.16 7.89
CA SER A 28 -16.19 -3.13 8.84
C SER A 28 -16.40 -1.73 9.44
N ILE A 29 -15.31 -1.01 9.73
CA ILE A 29 -15.39 0.37 10.20
C ILE A 29 -16.00 1.25 9.11
N LEU A 30 -15.45 1.21 7.89
CA LEU A 30 -15.95 2.03 6.79
C LEU A 30 -17.43 1.76 6.49
N LYS A 31 -17.87 0.50 6.47
CA LYS A 31 -19.30 0.13 6.32
C LYS A 31 -20.20 0.68 7.41
N GLY A 32 -19.67 0.95 8.61
CA GLY A 32 -20.43 1.51 9.73
C GLY A 32 -20.54 3.03 9.71
N LEU A 33 -19.83 3.72 8.80
CA LEU A 33 -19.86 5.17 8.67
C LEU A 33 -21.06 5.62 7.80
N PRO A 34 -21.46 6.90 7.91
CA PRO A 34 -22.38 7.51 6.95
C PRO A 34 -21.85 7.40 5.52
N ASN A 35 -22.73 7.05 4.59
CA ASN A 35 -22.34 6.81 3.20
C ASN A 35 -21.72 8.07 2.57
N SER A 36 -20.66 7.86 1.80
CA SER A 36 -19.89 8.92 1.13
C SER A 36 -19.37 8.41 -0.22
N PRO A 37 -18.91 9.28 -1.14
CA PRO A 37 -18.31 8.84 -2.40
C PRO A 37 -17.14 7.84 -2.24
N TYR A 38 -16.45 7.89 -1.10
CA TYR A 38 -15.34 6.99 -0.77
C TYR A 38 -15.75 5.56 -0.47
N HIS A 39 -17.03 5.30 -0.16
CA HIS A 39 -17.52 3.94 0.08
C HIS A 39 -17.41 3.04 -1.15
N VAL A 40 -17.18 3.62 -2.33
CA VAL A 40 -16.94 2.87 -3.55
C VAL A 40 -15.74 1.92 -3.46
N VAL A 41 -14.76 2.21 -2.58
CA VAL A 41 -13.60 1.35 -2.33
C VAL A 41 -13.99 -0.04 -1.78
N LEU A 42 -15.15 -0.15 -1.12
CA LEU A 42 -15.63 -1.41 -0.53
C LEU A 42 -15.87 -2.51 -1.57
N ASP A 43 -16.12 -2.12 -2.81
CA ASP A 43 -16.39 -3.01 -3.94
C ASP A 43 -15.20 -3.09 -4.92
N MET A 44 -14.02 -2.60 -4.51
CA MET A 44 -12.84 -2.50 -5.35
C MET A 44 -11.65 -3.28 -4.78
N ASP A 45 -10.77 -3.69 -5.68
CA ASP A 45 -9.46 -4.26 -5.40
C ASP A 45 -8.52 -3.90 -6.56
N PHE A 46 -7.21 -4.00 -6.36
CA PHE A 46 -6.27 -3.88 -7.46
C PHE A 46 -6.39 -5.11 -8.36
N THR A 47 -6.50 -4.87 -9.67
CA THR A 47 -6.77 -5.88 -10.70
C THR A 47 -5.54 -6.25 -11.52
N ASN A 48 -4.38 -5.68 -11.20
CA ASN A 48 -3.10 -6.09 -11.77
C ASN A 48 -2.92 -7.61 -11.70
N ASP A 49 -2.47 -8.22 -12.80
CA ASP A 49 -2.15 -9.66 -12.81
C ASP A 49 -0.99 -9.93 -11.85
N PRO A 50 -1.19 -10.76 -10.80
CA PRO A 50 -0.14 -11.07 -9.84
C PRO A 50 1.12 -11.69 -10.49
N ARG A 51 0.99 -12.36 -11.65
CA ARG A 51 2.15 -12.89 -12.38
C ARG A 51 2.99 -11.78 -13.02
N SER A 52 2.34 -10.77 -13.58
CA SER A 52 3.03 -9.60 -14.13
C SER A 52 3.73 -8.80 -13.04
N VAL A 53 3.10 -8.65 -11.87
CA VAL A 53 3.74 -8.05 -10.69
C VAL A 53 4.93 -8.90 -10.24
N ALA A 54 4.78 -10.22 -10.12
CA ALA A 54 5.90 -11.10 -9.75
C ALA A 54 7.08 -11.01 -10.73
N ALA A 55 6.80 -11.03 -12.04
CA ALA A 55 7.83 -10.88 -13.08
C ALA A 55 8.55 -9.54 -12.97
N TYR A 56 7.87 -8.47 -12.57
CA TYR A 56 8.50 -7.17 -12.34
C TYR A 56 9.53 -7.22 -11.19
N PHE A 57 9.16 -7.85 -10.07
CA PHE A 57 10.09 -8.09 -8.95
C PHE A 57 11.27 -8.98 -9.36
N ASP A 58 11.00 -10.07 -10.07
CA ASP A 58 12.04 -11.00 -10.52
C ASP A 58 13.02 -10.33 -11.50
N ASN A 59 12.53 -9.49 -12.40
CA ASN A 59 13.37 -8.73 -13.33
C ASN A 59 14.24 -7.72 -12.59
N PHE A 60 13.69 -7.00 -11.61
CA PHE A 60 14.46 -6.09 -10.76
C PHE A 60 15.56 -6.84 -10.01
N VAL A 61 15.22 -7.95 -9.37
CA VAL A 61 16.19 -8.77 -8.65
C VAL A 61 17.26 -9.33 -9.60
N ALA A 62 16.90 -9.78 -10.80
CA ALA A 62 17.84 -10.31 -11.78
C ALA A 62 18.79 -9.26 -12.39
N SER A 63 18.35 -8.00 -12.53
CA SER A 63 19.23 -6.93 -13.03
C SER A 63 20.28 -6.51 -12.00
N GLU A 64 19.97 -6.61 -10.71
CA GLU A 64 20.83 -6.11 -9.63
C GLU A 64 21.67 -7.19 -8.95
N TRP A 65 21.27 -8.47 -8.97
CA TRP A 65 21.93 -9.56 -8.21
C TRP A 65 23.43 -9.69 -8.49
N SER A 66 23.88 -9.44 -9.72
CA SER A 66 25.31 -9.55 -10.06
C SER A 66 26.19 -8.47 -9.41
N TYR A 67 25.59 -7.45 -8.79
CA TYR A 67 26.29 -6.27 -8.29
C TYR A 67 26.13 -6.06 -6.78
N PHE A 68 25.22 -6.77 -6.12
CA PHE A 68 24.78 -6.41 -4.78
C PHE A 68 24.18 -7.60 -3.99
N ASP A 69 24.57 -7.75 -2.72
CA ASP A 69 24.03 -8.78 -1.82
C ASP A 69 22.70 -8.33 -1.22
N LEU A 70 21.63 -8.53 -1.98
CA LEU A 70 20.28 -8.13 -1.59
C LEU A 70 19.82 -8.86 -0.31
N ALA A 71 19.42 -8.10 0.72
CA ALA A 71 18.93 -8.61 2.00
C ALA A 71 17.42 -8.36 2.21
N ALA A 72 16.87 -7.33 1.59
CA ALA A 72 15.44 -7.00 1.65
C ALA A 72 14.99 -6.22 0.41
N LEU A 73 13.68 -6.28 0.14
CA LEU A 73 12.99 -5.42 -0.80
C LEU A 73 11.95 -4.58 -0.07
N TYR A 74 11.79 -3.34 -0.52
CA TYR A 74 10.71 -2.45 -0.12
C TYR A 74 9.93 -2.02 -1.35
N THR A 75 8.63 -1.92 -1.23
CA THR A 75 7.77 -1.35 -2.26
C THR A 75 6.75 -0.41 -1.64
N GLU A 76 6.58 0.74 -2.27
CA GLU A 76 5.61 1.71 -1.83
C GLU A 76 4.81 2.25 -3.00
N THR A 77 3.53 2.50 -2.77
CA THR A 77 2.74 3.29 -3.72
C THR A 77 3.15 4.76 -3.63
N ASN A 78 2.95 5.51 -4.72
CA ASN A 78 3.01 6.97 -4.67
C ASN A 78 1.98 7.57 -3.70
N GLY A 79 2.08 8.89 -3.45
CA GLY A 79 1.07 9.65 -2.71
C GLY A 79 -0.25 9.71 -3.48
N PHE A 80 -1.05 8.65 -3.36
CA PHE A 80 -2.22 8.37 -4.20
C PHE A 80 -3.37 9.37 -3.99
N SER A 81 -3.47 9.94 -2.79
CA SER A 81 -4.51 10.92 -2.42
C SER A 81 -4.31 12.28 -3.07
N ILE A 82 -3.05 12.65 -3.36
CA ILE A 82 -2.68 13.92 -4.02
C ILE A 82 -2.37 13.76 -5.52
N ASN A 83 -2.00 12.54 -5.96
CA ASN A 83 -1.70 12.19 -7.35
C ASN A 83 -2.75 11.23 -7.94
N PRO A 84 -4.03 11.62 -8.04
CA PRO A 84 -5.09 10.73 -8.50
C PRO A 84 -5.02 10.37 -9.99
N ASP A 85 -4.26 11.12 -10.79
CA ASP A 85 -4.22 10.92 -12.24
C ASP A 85 -3.56 9.59 -12.63
N ARG A 86 -2.68 9.06 -11.77
CA ARG A 86 -2.03 7.76 -11.92
C ARG A 86 -1.55 7.25 -10.57
N TRP A 87 -2.02 6.07 -10.18
CA TRP A 87 -1.48 5.33 -9.06
C TRP A 87 -0.45 4.32 -9.54
N TYR A 88 0.68 4.22 -8.83
CA TYR A 88 1.76 3.30 -9.17
C TYR A 88 2.54 2.92 -7.91
N PHE A 89 3.39 1.91 -8.03
CA PHE A 89 4.38 1.58 -7.00
C PHE A 89 5.79 1.46 -7.57
N ASP A 90 6.76 1.72 -6.70
CA ASP A 90 8.20 1.56 -6.96
C ASP A 90 8.79 0.42 -6.12
N ILE A 91 9.99 -0.05 -6.48
CA ILE A 91 10.75 -1.07 -5.74
C ILE A 91 12.12 -0.52 -5.38
N PHE A 92 12.52 -0.80 -4.14
CA PHE A 92 13.82 -0.47 -3.57
C PHE A 92 14.48 -1.73 -3.01
N GLY A 93 15.79 -1.84 -3.17
CA GLY A 93 16.61 -2.93 -2.65
C GLY A 93 17.60 -2.45 -1.60
N TYR A 94 17.91 -3.33 -0.64
CA TYR A 94 18.75 -3.02 0.52
C TYR A 94 19.75 -4.14 0.80
N GLU A 95 20.98 -3.77 1.19
CA GLU A 95 22.10 -4.68 1.52
C GLU A 95 21.96 -5.22 2.94
N SER A 96 21.15 -4.54 3.75
CA SER A 96 20.84 -4.91 5.12
C SER A 96 19.35 -4.86 5.39
N TYR A 97 18.88 -5.78 6.23
CA TYR A 97 17.49 -5.82 6.67
C TYR A 97 17.41 -5.31 8.11
N GLY A 98 16.80 -4.13 8.28
CA GLY A 98 16.70 -3.45 9.58
C GLY A 98 15.60 -3.98 10.50
N GLY A 99 14.73 -4.88 10.03
CA GLY A 99 13.63 -5.44 10.83
C GLY A 99 12.46 -4.47 11.00
N HIS A 100 11.67 -4.71 12.07
CA HIS A 100 10.40 -4.02 12.36
C HIS A 100 10.45 -3.12 13.62
N GLU A 101 11.62 -2.96 14.24
CA GLU A 101 11.77 -2.13 15.46
C GLU A 101 11.78 -0.63 15.14
N ASP A 102 12.46 -0.27 14.05
CA ASP A 102 12.60 1.09 13.53
C ASP A 102 12.66 1.00 12.00
N TYR A 103 11.91 1.86 11.29
CA TYR A 103 11.84 1.86 9.83
C TYR A 103 12.66 2.98 9.19
N ASP A 104 13.43 3.77 9.96
CA ASP A 104 14.30 4.83 9.43
C ASP A 104 15.28 4.29 8.35
N TRP A 105 15.65 3.01 8.41
CA TRP A 105 16.49 2.35 7.42
C TRP A 105 15.88 2.31 6.01
N LEU A 106 14.54 2.36 5.88
CA LEU A 106 13.87 2.35 4.58
C LEU A 106 14.19 3.59 3.74
N ALA A 107 14.57 4.71 4.37
CA ALA A 107 14.97 5.93 3.67
C ALA A 107 16.37 5.83 3.02
N GLY A 108 17.16 4.81 3.38
CA GLY A 108 18.53 4.61 2.90
C GLY A 108 18.66 3.47 1.90
N TRP A 109 17.78 3.41 0.89
CA TRP A 109 17.85 2.36 -0.13
C TRP A 109 19.17 2.40 -0.92
N ASP A 110 19.67 1.22 -1.28
CA ASP A 110 20.94 1.08 -1.99
C ASP A 110 20.74 1.06 -3.51
N VAL A 111 19.60 0.53 -3.95
CA VAL A 111 19.20 0.47 -5.35
C VAL A 111 17.69 0.66 -5.49
N SER A 112 17.25 1.26 -6.60
CA SER A 112 15.84 1.42 -6.92
C SER A 112 15.57 1.01 -8.35
N ALA A 113 14.37 0.50 -8.62
CA ALA A 113 13.95 0.26 -10.00
C ALA A 113 13.93 1.58 -10.78
N SER A 114 14.26 1.53 -12.08
CA SER A 114 14.22 2.71 -12.95
C SER A 114 12.82 3.07 -13.43
N ASP A 115 11.90 2.10 -13.37
CA ASP A 115 10.51 2.22 -13.81
C ASP A 115 9.55 2.03 -12.62
N SER A 116 8.27 2.24 -12.88
CA SER A 116 7.19 2.03 -11.91
C SER A 116 6.06 1.21 -12.52
N VAL A 117 5.34 0.45 -11.70
CA VAL A 117 4.17 -0.32 -12.15
C VAL A 117 2.90 0.46 -11.88
N THR A 118 2.12 0.72 -12.94
CA THR A 118 0.81 1.37 -12.79
C THR A 118 -0.20 0.41 -12.15
N LEU A 119 -0.85 0.88 -11.10
CA LEU A 119 -1.92 0.17 -10.41
C LEU A 119 -3.26 0.39 -11.13
N THR A 120 -4.04 -0.69 -11.24
CA THR A 120 -5.30 -0.73 -12.00
C THR A 120 -6.44 -1.33 -11.18
N GLY A 121 -7.70 -1.02 -11.51
CA GLY A 121 -8.90 -1.55 -10.86
C GLY A 121 -9.58 -0.62 -9.85
N MET A 122 -8.97 0.54 -9.59
CA MET A 122 -9.49 1.58 -8.67
C MET A 122 -9.67 2.93 -9.38
N GLU A 123 -9.80 2.96 -10.71
CA GLU A 123 -9.88 4.19 -11.51
C GLU A 123 -11.11 5.04 -11.15
N LYS A 124 -12.23 4.40 -10.78
CA LYS A 124 -13.40 5.14 -10.30
C LYS A 124 -13.15 5.81 -8.95
N LEU A 125 -12.30 5.24 -8.09
CA LEU A 125 -11.89 5.87 -6.85
C LEU A 125 -10.88 7.00 -7.11
N GLN A 126 -9.95 6.82 -8.06
CA GLN A 126 -9.08 7.89 -8.55
C GLN A 126 -9.89 9.13 -8.98
N GLN A 127 -11.01 8.95 -9.68
CA GLN A 127 -11.92 10.04 -10.05
C GLN A 127 -12.54 10.76 -8.84
N VAL A 128 -12.81 10.06 -7.74
CA VAL A 128 -13.28 10.67 -6.49
C VAL A 128 -12.20 11.58 -5.89
N TYR A 129 -10.96 11.11 -5.80
CA TYR A 129 -9.84 11.93 -5.33
C TYR A 129 -9.57 13.12 -6.26
N GLN A 130 -9.64 12.91 -7.58
CA GLN A 130 -9.47 13.96 -8.58
C GLN A 130 -10.53 15.06 -8.42
N TYR A 131 -11.80 14.68 -8.29
CA TYR A 131 -12.88 15.63 -8.05
C TYR A 131 -12.65 16.44 -6.77
N HIS A 132 -12.17 15.81 -5.70
CA HIS A 132 -11.87 16.52 -4.46
C HIS A 132 -10.69 17.47 -4.58
N ARG A 133 -9.58 17.05 -5.22
CA ARG A 133 -8.41 17.89 -5.49
C ARG A 133 -8.78 19.14 -6.31
N ASP A 134 -9.61 18.96 -7.33
CA ASP A 134 -9.90 19.99 -8.33
C ASP A 134 -11.04 20.94 -7.89
N THR A 135 -11.64 20.72 -6.72
CA THR A 135 -12.71 21.56 -6.14
C THR A 135 -12.30 22.17 -4.80
N GLU A 136 -13.03 23.18 -4.31
CA GLU A 136 -12.82 23.73 -2.96
C GLU A 136 -13.13 22.69 -1.85
N TYR A 137 -13.65 21.52 -2.24
CA TYR A 137 -13.96 20.43 -1.32
C TYR A 137 -12.72 19.93 -0.55
N PHE A 138 -11.54 19.88 -1.18
CA PHE A 138 -10.29 19.59 -0.47
C PHE A 138 -10.03 20.62 0.65
N ARG A 139 -10.21 21.91 0.34
CA ARG A 139 -10.02 23.00 1.32
C ARG A 139 -11.00 22.91 2.49
N ILE A 140 -12.25 22.54 2.20
CA ILE A 140 -13.29 22.32 3.21
C ILE A 140 -12.95 21.10 4.07
N LEU A 141 -12.55 19.97 3.48
CA LEU A 141 -12.10 18.78 4.21
C LEU A 141 -10.84 19.05 5.05
N SER A 142 -9.92 19.90 4.60
CA SER A 142 -8.67 20.16 5.35
C SER A 142 -8.85 21.12 6.52
N TYR A 143 -9.80 22.07 6.46
CA TYR A 143 -9.90 23.18 7.42
C TYR A 143 -11.30 23.46 7.97
N GLY A 144 -12.32 22.72 7.53
CA GLY A 144 -13.71 22.91 7.94
C GLY A 144 -14.00 22.35 9.33
N GLY A 145 -14.57 23.17 10.21
CA GLY A 145 -15.07 22.76 11.52
C GLY A 145 -16.48 22.14 11.50
N ASP A 146 -17.07 21.97 10.32
CA ASP A 146 -18.43 21.45 10.16
C ASP A 146 -18.47 19.93 10.50
N PRO A 147 -19.37 19.47 11.38
CA PRO A 147 -19.53 18.05 11.70
C PRO A 147 -19.74 17.13 10.49
N GLU A 148 -20.44 17.56 9.44
CA GLU A 148 -20.65 16.75 8.23
C GLU A 148 -19.34 16.57 7.46
N VAL A 149 -18.54 17.63 7.38
CA VAL A 149 -17.20 17.59 6.78
C VAL A 149 -16.30 16.63 7.56
N GLN A 150 -16.34 16.67 8.90
CA GLN A 150 -15.56 15.76 9.73
C GLN A 150 -15.96 14.29 9.54
N GLN A 151 -17.24 14.00 9.31
CA GLN A 151 -17.68 12.62 9.00
C GLN A 151 -17.12 12.12 7.66
N VAL A 152 -17.09 12.98 6.64
CA VAL A 152 -16.49 12.62 5.35
C VAL A 152 -15.00 12.39 5.49
N ARG A 153 -14.27 13.23 6.25
CA ARG A 153 -12.84 13.03 6.54
C ARG A 153 -12.55 11.67 7.13
N ILE A 154 -13.32 11.23 8.13
CA ILE A 154 -13.16 9.90 8.72
C ILE A 154 -13.33 8.81 7.66
N ALA A 155 -14.31 8.95 6.74
CA ALA A 155 -14.47 8.00 5.64
C ALA A 155 -13.30 8.04 4.65
N VAL A 156 -12.68 9.19 4.42
CA VAL A 156 -11.45 9.31 3.61
C VAL A 156 -10.32 8.54 4.28
N ASP A 157 -10.06 8.79 5.56
CA ASP A 157 -8.95 8.15 6.27
C ASP A 157 -9.06 6.62 6.27
N PHE A 158 -10.27 6.08 6.46
CA PHE A 158 -10.49 4.63 6.37
C PHE A 158 -10.51 4.08 4.94
N CYS A 159 -10.86 4.91 3.95
CA CYS A 159 -10.69 4.56 2.55
C CYS A 159 -9.20 4.46 2.20
N ASP A 160 -8.39 5.43 2.61
CA ASP A 160 -6.95 5.45 2.41
C ASP A 160 -6.30 4.20 3.02
N LEU A 161 -6.58 3.89 4.29
CA LEU A 161 -6.09 2.66 4.93
C LEU A 161 -6.48 1.40 4.15
N LEU A 162 -7.70 1.35 3.60
CA LEU A 162 -8.12 0.19 2.81
C LEU A 162 -7.36 0.10 1.48
N ILE A 163 -7.01 1.22 0.84
CA ILE A 163 -6.16 1.24 -0.35
C ILE A 163 -4.78 0.65 -0.03
N VAL A 164 -4.14 1.08 1.07
CA VAL A 164 -2.84 0.54 1.50
C VAL A 164 -2.91 -0.97 1.71
N LEU A 165 -3.91 -1.45 2.46
CA LEU A 165 -4.09 -2.87 2.74
C LEU A 165 -4.37 -3.69 1.46
N ARG A 166 -5.08 -3.12 0.49
CA ARG A 166 -5.35 -3.77 -0.81
C ARG A 166 -4.09 -3.83 -1.67
N PHE A 167 -3.24 -2.81 -1.61
CA PHE A 167 -1.93 -2.83 -2.26
C PHE A 167 -1.06 -3.94 -1.67
N GLN A 168 -0.97 -4.02 -0.35
CA GLN A 168 -0.25 -5.10 0.34
C GLN A 168 -0.79 -6.48 -0.05
N ASN A 169 -2.11 -6.61 -0.23
CA ASN A 169 -2.73 -7.84 -0.70
C ASN A 169 -2.34 -8.17 -2.15
N LEU A 170 -2.20 -7.17 -3.03
CA LEU A 170 -1.66 -7.38 -4.37
C LEU A 170 -0.24 -7.97 -4.31
N ILE A 171 0.63 -7.40 -3.47
CA ILE A 171 1.99 -7.92 -3.27
C ILE A 171 1.94 -9.35 -2.74
N ARG A 172 1.18 -9.61 -1.66
CA ARG A 172 0.96 -10.96 -1.10
C ARG A 172 0.54 -11.99 -2.16
N ARG A 173 -0.42 -11.64 -3.02
CA ARG A 173 -0.92 -12.51 -4.10
C ARG A 173 0.11 -12.77 -5.20
N SER A 174 1.11 -11.91 -5.33
CA SER A 174 2.15 -11.99 -6.36
C SER A 174 3.32 -12.89 -5.93
N VAL A 175 3.61 -12.94 -4.63
CA VAL A 175 4.71 -13.73 -4.05
C VAL A 175 4.78 -15.19 -4.53
N PRO A 176 3.68 -15.97 -4.63
CA PRO A 176 3.76 -17.36 -5.08
C PRO A 176 4.29 -17.54 -6.51
N PHE A 177 4.21 -16.49 -7.34
CA PHE A 177 4.65 -16.49 -8.72
C PHE A 177 6.09 -16.00 -8.89
N MET A 178 6.74 -15.50 -7.84
CA MET A 178 8.14 -15.07 -7.90
C MET A 178 9.08 -16.28 -8.02
N GLU A 179 10.08 -16.16 -8.88
CA GLU A 179 11.05 -17.22 -9.20
C GLU A 179 12.45 -16.91 -8.69
N HIS A 180 12.84 -15.64 -8.61
CA HIS A 180 14.18 -15.20 -8.24
C HIS A 180 14.23 -14.46 -6.91
N VAL A 181 13.14 -13.85 -6.46
CA VAL A 181 13.10 -13.23 -5.13
C VAL A 181 13.26 -14.28 -4.03
N ARG A 182 14.20 -14.05 -3.08
CA ARG A 182 14.45 -14.91 -1.91
C ARG A 182 14.50 -14.15 -0.58
N VAL A 183 14.36 -12.84 -0.64
CA VAL A 183 14.44 -11.92 0.50
C VAL A 183 13.05 -11.50 0.97
N PRO A 184 12.89 -11.00 2.21
CA PRO A 184 11.66 -10.35 2.63
C PRO A 184 11.29 -9.17 1.72
N ILE A 185 9.99 -8.99 1.54
CA ILE A 185 9.39 -7.88 0.81
C ILE A 185 8.51 -7.11 1.79
N LEU A 186 8.83 -5.84 2.00
CA LEU A 186 8.07 -4.90 2.80
C LEU A 186 7.21 -4.05 1.86
N ALA A 187 5.93 -3.88 2.17
CA ALA A 187 4.98 -3.16 1.34
C ALA A 187 4.15 -2.15 2.15
N THR A 188 4.07 -0.92 1.67
CA THR A 188 3.22 0.15 2.25
C THR A 188 2.83 1.17 1.18
N SER A 189 2.33 2.32 1.59
CA SER A 189 2.10 3.49 0.74
C SER A 189 2.88 4.68 1.29
N HIS A 190 3.26 5.60 0.39
CA HIS A 190 3.91 6.86 0.77
C HIS A 190 3.13 7.59 1.89
N GLU A 191 3.84 8.03 2.93
CA GLU A 191 3.29 8.65 4.17
C GLU A 191 2.57 7.70 5.15
N TYR A 192 2.63 6.38 4.95
CA TYR A 192 2.03 5.39 5.86
C TYR A 192 3.08 4.49 6.54
N ASP A 193 3.04 4.46 7.87
CA ASP A 193 3.85 3.56 8.72
C ASP A 193 3.24 2.15 8.88
N LEU A 194 2.17 1.86 8.12
CA LEU A 194 1.46 0.59 8.18
C LEU A 194 2.13 -0.43 7.24
N ILE A 195 3.25 -1.02 7.65
CA ILE A 195 4.07 -1.89 6.79
C ILE A 195 3.69 -3.36 6.92
N TYR A 196 3.51 -4.02 5.77
CA TYR A 196 3.32 -5.47 5.64
C TYR A 196 4.60 -6.14 5.17
N GLU A 197 5.05 -7.19 5.85
CA GLU A 197 6.11 -8.06 5.35
C GLU A 197 5.53 -9.37 4.79
N THR A 198 6.07 -9.78 3.64
CA THR A 198 5.83 -11.11 3.07
C THR A 198 7.12 -11.71 2.54
N ARG A 199 7.18 -13.04 2.46
CA ARG A 199 8.37 -13.79 2.04
C ARG A 199 7.99 -14.79 0.95
N PRO A 200 8.77 -14.88 -0.14
CA PRO A 200 8.70 -16.00 -1.07
C PRO A 200 8.87 -17.32 -0.33
N VAL A 201 7.99 -18.28 -0.61
CA VAL A 201 8.14 -19.64 -0.09
C VAL A 201 9.40 -20.23 -0.70
N GLU A 202 10.30 -20.76 0.14
CA GLU A 202 11.44 -21.56 -0.35
C GLU A 202 10.89 -22.73 -1.17
N LYS A 203 11.04 -22.66 -2.49
CA LYS A 203 10.79 -23.80 -3.37
C LYS A 203 11.94 -24.77 -3.14
N ASN A 204 11.71 -25.84 -2.38
CA ASN A 204 12.64 -26.97 -2.28
C ASN A 204 12.88 -27.51 -3.70
N THR A 205 13.98 -27.10 -4.33
CA THR A 205 14.50 -27.68 -5.57
C THR A 205 15.12 -29.04 -5.31
#